data_AF-A0A7W8CQI0-F1
#
_entry.id   AF-A0A7W8CQI0-F1
#
_cell.length_a   1.000
_cell.length_b   1.000
_cell.length_c   1.000
_cell.angle_alpha   90.00
_cell.angle_beta   90.00
_cell.angle_gamma   90.00
#
_symmetry.space_group_name_H-M   'P 1'
#
loop_
_entity.id
_entity.type
_entity.pdbx_description
1 polymer ?
#
loop_
_entity_poly.entity_id
_entity_poly.type
_entity_poly.pdbx_seq_one_letter_code
_entity_poly.pdbx_strand_id
1 'polypeptide(L)'
;MHIDPPTWYLNQECPCCDQGTLAFYTCPTCGLVVLICGELPTVFEISDKRCGADHGWLGGEGACPKCGASTYSSFRTSSSNEVRALGFQWPQDYQ
;
A
#
# COMPACT_ATOMS: atom_id res chain seq x y z
N MET A 1 21.04 12.23 11.44
CA MET A 1 20.07 12.65 10.41
C MET A 1 19.44 11.38 9.89
N HIS A 2 18.21 11.06 10.33
CA HIS A 2 17.48 9.90 9.83
C HIS A 2 16.70 10.41 8.61
N ILE A 3 16.99 9.89 7.42
CA ILE A 3 16.21 10.19 6.23
C ILE A 3 15.19 9.06 6.15
N ASP A 4 13.96 9.35 6.56
CA ASP A 4 12.87 8.40 6.34
C ASP A 4 12.69 8.20 4.83
N PRO A 5 12.50 6.95 4.38
CA PRO A 5 12.30 6.68 2.97
C PRO A 5 11.02 7.40 2.48
N PRO A 6 11.01 7.87 1.22
CA PRO A 6 9.82 8.52 0.67
C PRO A 6 8.65 7.55 0.66
N THR A 7 7.47 8.05 1.03
CA THR A 7 6.20 7.35 0.83
C THR A 7 5.71 7.65 -0.58
N TRP A 8 5.39 6.59 -1.33
CA TRP A 8 4.79 6.70 -2.66
C TRP A 8 3.29 6.59 -2.57
N TYR A 9 2.57 7.39 -3.35
CA TYR A 9 1.13 7.44 -3.39
C TYR A 9 0.61 7.15 -4.79
N LEU A 10 -0.40 6.28 -4.90
CA LEU A 10 -1.11 6.03 -6.15
C LEU A 10 -1.84 7.30 -6.59
N ASN A 11 -1.77 7.63 -7.88
CA ASN A 11 -2.50 8.73 -8.50
C ASN A 11 -3.98 8.34 -8.73
N GLN A 12 -4.66 7.96 -7.67
CA GLN A 12 -6.06 7.58 -7.65
C GLN A 12 -6.65 8.00 -6.29
N GLU A 13 -7.89 8.46 -6.30
CA GLU A 13 -8.64 8.77 -5.08
C GLU A 13 -8.91 7.49 -4.26
N CYS A 14 -8.89 7.58 -2.92
CA CYS A 14 -9.31 6.45 -2.08
C CYS A 14 -10.81 6.19 -2.29
N PRO A 15 -11.21 4.97 -2.65
CA PRO A 15 -12.63 4.61 -2.74
C PRO A 15 -13.35 4.61 -1.38
N CYS A 16 -12.60 4.71 -0.27
CA CYS A 16 -13.13 4.70 1.09
C CYS A 16 -13.67 6.04 1.58
N CYS A 17 -13.04 7.14 1.17
CA CYS A 17 -13.32 8.48 1.70
C CYS A 17 -13.37 9.56 0.62
N ASP A 18 -13.16 9.18 -0.65
CA ASP A 18 -13.17 10.05 -1.84
C ASP A 18 -12.20 11.25 -1.78
N GLN A 19 -11.31 11.30 -0.79
CA GLN A 19 -10.41 12.44 -0.53
C GLN A 19 -8.99 12.03 -0.11
N GLY A 20 -8.82 10.83 0.42
CA GLY A 20 -7.54 10.34 0.93
C GLY A 20 -6.60 9.84 -0.17
N THR A 21 -5.31 9.92 0.10
CA THR A 21 -4.27 9.31 -0.74
C THR A 21 -4.11 7.82 -0.44
N LEU A 22 -3.74 7.05 -1.45
CA LEU A 22 -3.47 5.61 -1.33
C LEU A 22 -1.96 5.38 -1.35
N ALA A 23 -1.37 5.11 -0.20
CA ALA A 23 0.06 4.89 -0.05
C ALA A 23 0.44 3.42 -0.29
N PHE A 24 1.58 3.19 -0.93
CA PHE A 24 2.11 1.84 -1.15
C PHE A 24 2.85 1.32 0.08
N TYR A 25 2.46 0.13 0.55
CA TYR A 25 3.08 -0.56 1.67
C TYR A 25 3.46 -1.99 1.29
N THR A 26 4.63 -2.45 1.75
CA THR A 26 5.16 -3.78 1.48
C THR A 26 5.19 -4.63 2.74
N CYS A 27 4.68 -5.86 2.64
CA CYS A 27 4.87 -6.91 3.63
C CYS A 27 6.35 -7.27 3.74
N PRO A 28 6.99 -7.14 4.92
CA PRO A 28 8.42 -7.40 5.09
C PRO A 28 8.78 -8.88 4.91
N THR A 29 7.83 -9.80 5.10
CA THR A 29 8.11 -11.24 5.03
C THR A 29 8.00 -11.82 3.62
N CYS A 30 7.02 -11.39 2.82
CA CYS A 30 6.76 -12.00 1.50
C CYS A 30 6.82 -11.03 0.31
N GLY A 31 7.06 -9.74 0.57
CA GLY A 31 7.15 -8.71 -0.48
C GLY A 31 5.81 -8.38 -1.15
N LEU A 32 4.67 -8.84 -0.61
CA LEU A 32 3.36 -8.39 -1.09
C LEU A 32 3.25 -6.88 -0.91
N VAL A 33 2.87 -6.17 -1.96
CA VAL A 33 2.55 -4.75 -1.92
C VAL A 33 1.04 -4.57 -1.85
N VAL A 34 0.59 -3.71 -0.95
CA VAL A 34 -0.81 -3.31 -0.75
C VAL A 34 -0.91 -1.79 -0.79
N LEU A 35 -2.13 -1.27 -0.90
CA LEU A 35 -2.42 0.15 -0.77
C LEU A 35 -3.07 0.39 0.59
N ILE A 36 -2.67 1.45 1.27
CA ILE A 36 -3.26 1.85 2.55
C ILE A 36 -3.70 3.30 2.43
N CYS A 37 -4.94 3.59 2.82
CA CYS A 37 -5.42 4.95 2.81
C CYS A 37 -4.72 5.78 3.91
N GLY A 38 -4.36 7.02 3.58
CA GLY A 38 -3.70 7.94 4.49
C GLY A 38 -4.62 8.55 5.56
N GLU A 39 -5.94 8.56 5.33
CA GLU A 39 -6.93 9.13 6.27
C GLU A 39 -7.61 8.06 7.12
N LEU A 40 -8.06 7.01 6.45
CA LEU A 40 -8.62 5.82 7.08
C LEU A 40 -7.59 4.71 6.93
N PRO A 41 -7.22 3.98 8.00
CA PRO A 41 -6.22 2.93 7.91
C PRO A 41 -6.65 1.70 7.06
N THR A 42 -7.63 1.83 6.18
CA THR A 42 -8.13 0.77 5.31
C THR A 42 -7.05 0.27 4.36
N VAL A 43 -6.95 -1.05 4.24
CA VAL A 43 -5.96 -1.78 3.44
C VAL A 43 -6.66 -2.36 2.23
N PHE A 44 -6.11 -2.07 1.05
CA PHE A 44 -6.60 -2.53 -0.22
C PHE A 44 -5.56 -3.39 -0.94
N GLU A 45 -6.02 -4.39 -1.68
CA GLU A 45 -5.16 -5.03 -2.67
C GLU A 45 -4.94 -4.14 -3.88
N ILE A 46 -3.95 -4.52 -4.66
CA ILE A 46 -3.71 -3.96 -5.98
C ILE A 46 -4.21 -4.96 -7.01
N SER A 47 -5.14 -4.52 -7.86
CA SER A 47 -5.64 -5.30 -8.99
C SER A 47 -5.57 -4.45 -10.25
N ASP A 48 -4.96 -4.97 -11.31
CA ASP A 48 -4.78 -4.27 -12.60
C ASP A 48 -4.21 -2.84 -12.48
N LYS A 49 -3.20 -2.68 -11.61
CA LYS A 49 -2.57 -1.39 -11.25
C LYS A 49 -3.54 -0.35 -10.67
N ARG A 50 -4.60 -0.80 -9.99
CA ARG A 50 -5.58 0.07 -9.33
C ARG A 50 -5.87 -0.42 -7.92
N CYS A 51 -6.50 0.44 -7.13
CA CYS A 51 -7.08 0.05 -5.85
C CYS A 51 -8.16 -1.02 -6.07
N GLY A 52 -7.97 -2.20 -5.49
CA GLY A 52 -8.87 -3.34 -5.62
C GLY A 52 -9.76 -3.53 -4.39
N ALA A 53 -9.99 -4.79 -4.01
CA ALA A 53 -10.82 -5.13 -2.86
C ALA A 53 -10.23 -4.63 -1.53
N ASP A 54 -11.14 -4.33 -0.59
CA ASP A 54 -10.83 -4.13 0.81
C ASP A 54 -10.37 -5.46 1.44
N HIS A 55 -9.24 -5.43 2.14
CA HIS A 55 -8.72 -6.53 2.94
C HIS A 55 -8.81 -6.25 4.45
N GLY A 56 -9.37 -5.11 4.86
CA GLY A 56 -9.56 -4.72 6.26
C GLY A 56 -8.84 -3.40 6.60
N TRP A 57 -8.37 -3.25 7.84
CA TRP A 57 -7.73 -2.01 8.31
C TRP A 57 -6.38 -2.24 9.03
N LEU A 58 -5.56 -1.20 9.08
CA LEU A 58 -4.28 -1.11 9.77
C LEU A 58 -4.56 -0.71 11.24
N GLY A 59 -4.52 -1.71 12.12
CA GLY A 59 -4.91 -1.58 13.54
C GLY A 59 -5.78 -2.72 14.05
N GLY A 60 -6.27 -3.58 13.15
CA GLY A 60 -6.93 -4.83 13.50
C GLY A 60 -5.94 -6.00 13.56
N GLU A 61 -6.45 -7.19 13.87
CA GLU A 61 -5.70 -8.46 13.82
C GLU A 61 -5.46 -8.96 12.39
N GLY A 62 -5.57 -8.06 11.39
CA GLY A 62 -5.40 -8.37 9.98
C GLY A 62 -3.95 -8.78 9.66
N ALA A 63 -3.81 -9.98 9.12
CA ALA A 63 -2.55 -10.52 8.65
C ALA A 63 -2.40 -10.36 7.13
N CYS A 64 -1.16 -10.41 6.65
CA CYS A 64 -0.85 -10.36 5.23
C CYS A 64 -1.66 -11.41 4.47
N PRO A 65 -2.47 -11.03 3.46
CA PRO A 65 -3.36 -11.98 2.79
C PRO A 65 -2.60 -13.01 1.95
N LYS A 66 -1.33 -12.75 1.62
CA LYS A 66 -0.47 -13.67 0.85
C LYS A 66 0.25 -14.70 1.71
N CYS A 67 0.80 -14.31 2.86
CA CYS A 67 1.65 -15.21 3.66
C CYS A 67 1.14 -15.48 5.09
N GLY A 68 0.19 -14.69 5.59
CA GLY A 68 -0.31 -14.78 6.96
C GLY A 68 0.71 -14.48 8.07
N ALA A 69 1.99 -14.25 7.73
CA ALA A 69 3.08 -14.21 8.70
C ALA A 69 3.33 -12.83 9.34
N SER A 70 2.90 -11.75 8.69
CA SER A 70 3.03 -10.38 9.21
C SER A 70 1.67 -9.72 9.35
N THR A 71 1.45 -8.99 10.42
CA THR A 71 0.30 -8.08 10.55
C THR A 71 0.49 -6.81 9.72
N TYR A 72 -0.59 -6.14 9.34
CA TYR A 72 -0.51 -4.87 8.58
C TYR A 72 0.32 -3.79 9.30
N SER A 73 0.31 -3.77 10.63
CA SER A 73 1.14 -2.84 11.42
C SER A 73 2.65 -3.03 11.24
N SER A 74 3.10 -4.16 10.69
CA SER A 74 4.50 -4.44 10.39
C SER A 74 4.88 -4.09 8.96
N PHE A 75 3.93 -3.65 8.13
CA PHE A 75 4.22 -3.27 6.76
C PHE A 75 4.98 -1.95 6.76
N ARG A 76 5.98 -1.86 5.88
CA ARG A 76 6.75 -0.63 5.66
C ARG A 76 6.31 0.04 4.37
N THR A 77 6.63 1.32 4.23
CA THR A 77 6.48 2.00 2.94
C THR A 77 7.26 1.26 1.85
N SER A 78 6.63 1.13 0.68
CA SER A 78 7.25 0.47 -0.46
C SER A 78 8.38 1.33 -1.04
N SER A 79 9.38 0.68 -1.61
CA SER A 79 10.40 1.35 -2.42
C SER A 79 9.91 1.53 -3.85
N SER A 80 10.51 2.46 -4.60
CA SER A 80 10.16 2.68 -6.02
C SER A 80 10.36 1.42 -6.87
N ASN A 81 11.33 0.57 -6.53
CA ASN A 81 11.58 -0.67 -7.24
C ASN A 81 10.45 -1.69 -7.02
N GLU A 82 9.91 -1.77 -5.80
CA GLU A 82 8.78 -2.67 -5.49
C GLU A 82 7.50 -2.22 -6.19
N VAL A 83 7.24 -0.90 -6.22
CA VAL A 83 6.10 -0.33 -6.94
C VAL A 83 6.24 -0.57 -8.45
N ARG A 84 7.42 -0.34 -9.03
CA ARG A 84 7.70 -0.61 -10.45
C ARG A 84 7.68 -2.09 -10.82
N ALA A 85 8.03 -2.98 -9.89
CA ALA A 85 7.96 -4.43 -10.12
C ALA A 85 6.52 -4.93 -10.34
N LEU A 86 5.52 -4.19 -9.85
CA LEU A 86 4.09 -4.43 -10.15
C LEU A 86 3.64 -3.79 -11.48
N GLY A 87 4.55 -3.10 -12.18
CA GLY A 87 4.30 -2.47 -13.48
C GLY A 87 3.83 -1.02 -13.41
N PHE A 88 3.76 -0.38 -12.25
CA PHE A 88 3.45 1.06 -12.14
C PHE A 88 4.58 1.92 -12.70
N GLN A 89 4.23 3.03 -13.32
CA GLN A 89 5.14 3.98 -13.96
C GLN A 89 5.03 5.36 -13.31
N TRP A 90 6.18 5.92 -12.95
CA TRP A 90 6.26 7.31 -12.49
C TRP A 90 6.46 8.25 -13.70
N PRO A 91 5.82 9.43 -13.75
CA PRO A 91 4.86 9.98 -12.78
C PRO A 91 3.39 9.66 -13.10
N GLN A 92 3.13 8.79 -14.08
CA GLN A 92 1.77 8.54 -14.58
C GLN A 92 0.87 7.92 -13.52
N ASP A 93 1.33 6.87 -12.86
CA ASP A 93 0.51 6.07 -11.96
C ASP A 93 0.71 6.41 -10.47
N TYR A 94 1.84 7.00 -10.08
CA TYR A 94 2.14 7.31 -8.68
C TYR A 94 3.08 8.51 -8.52
N GLN A 95 3.09 9.09 -7.32
CA GLN A 95 3.91 10.26 -6.93
C GLN A 95 4.57 10.09 -5.56
#